data_AF-A0AAW6G178-F1
#
_entry.id   AF-A0AAW6G178-F1
#
_cell.length_a   1.000
_cell.length_b   1.000
_cell.length_c   1.000
_cell.angle_alpha   90.00
_cell.angle_beta   90.00
_cell.angle_gamma   90.00
#
_symmetry.space_group_name_H-M   'P 1'
#
loop_
_entity.id
_entity.type
_entity.pdbx_description
1 polymer ?
#
loop_
_entity_poly.entity_id
_entity_poly.type
_entity_poly.pdbx_seq_one_letter_code
_entity_poly.pdbx_strand_id
1 'polypeptide(L)'
;MVITELHIENIKGLQNFELKQSIQPNRPNILVAPNGFGKTSLAIAFKSLKNSKLDLDESSYYNGDNSNKPILRLKLSTGENLEADDSHNSISSKFDIYVINCQLKPKATAQRYGGRTIARASNDISPTVMIQTIPPKINFDYSLPRNKRDFGINGKLLTDISNIYSQYNLIIRISENINFEEFSLVRFKTPFNAIIAKINSIDNRKTAHSIKDEIIRENIIDINNQELTNLCDIIRQK
;
A
#
# COMPACT_ATOMS: atom_id res chain seq x y z
N MET A 1 -6.01 -8.62 -18.55
CA MET A 1 -7.47 -8.68 -18.34
C MET A 1 -8.10 -7.54 -19.13
N VAL A 2 -8.97 -7.85 -20.10
CA VAL A 2 -9.62 -6.85 -20.97
C VAL A 2 -11.09 -6.77 -20.57
N ILE A 3 -11.65 -5.57 -20.47
CA ILE A 3 -13.11 -5.39 -20.33
C ILE A 3 -13.67 -5.38 -21.75
N THR A 4 -14.54 -6.33 -22.09
CA THR A 4 -15.10 -6.50 -23.43
C THR A 4 -16.43 -5.77 -23.59
N GLU A 5 -17.15 -5.58 -22.49
CA GLU A 5 -18.48 -4.97 -22.48
C GLU A 5 -18.71 -4.20 -21.18
N LEU A 6 -19.39 -3.08 -21.29
CA LEU A 6 -19.81 -2.25 -20.17
C LEU A 6 -21.31 -1.95 -20.30
N HIS A 7 -22.05 -2.17 -19.22
CA HIS A 7 -23.49 -1.94 -19.14
C HIS A 7 -23.83 -1.03 -17.97
N ILE A 8 -24.67 -0.01 -18.19
CA ILE A 8 -25.14 0.92 -17.17
C ILE A 8 -26.65 1.06 -17.28
N GLU A 9 -27.33 0.96 -16.14
CA GLU A 9 -28.77 1.19 -16.03
C GLU A 9 -29.10 2.24 -14.98
N ASN A 10 -30.17 3.00 -15.23
CA ASN A 10 -30.84 3.87 -14.26
C ASN A 10 -29.96 4.95 -13.61
N ILE A 11 -29.03 5.51 -14.37
CA ILE A 11 -28.21 6.66 -13.96
C ILE A 11 -28.71 7.92 -14.67
N LYS A 12 -28.53 9.09 -14.05
CA LYS A 12 -28.92 10.39 -14.61
C LYS A 12 -28.59 10.52 -16.10
N GLY A 13 -29.61 10.69 -16.93
CA GLY A 13 -29.48 10.85 -18.38
C GLY A 13 -29.21 9.56 -19.18
N LEU A 14 -29.08 8.41 -18.53
CA LEU A 14 -28.93 7.09 -19.14
C LEU A 14 -29.83 6.06 -18.43
N GLN A 15 -30.98 5.76 -19.05
CA GLN A 15 -31.82 4.65 -18.57
C GLN A 15 -31.14 3.31 -18.80
N ASN A 16 -30.61 3.11 -20.01
CA ASN A 16 -29.90 1.91 -20.40
C ASN A 16 -28.78 2.30 -21.38
N PHE A 17 -27.57 1.82 -21.13
CA PHE A 17 -26.39 2.10 -21.94
C PHE A 17 -25.49 0.87 -22.00
N GLU A 18 -25.11 0.50 -23.22
CA GLU A 18 -24.27 -0.66 -23.48
C GLU A 18 -23.12 -0.25 -24.40
N LEU A 19 -21.88 -0.51 -23.98
CA LEU A 19 -20.67 -0.28 -24.75
C LEU A 19 -19.99 -1.62 -25.04
N LYS A 20 -20.15 -2.11 -26.27
CA LYS A 20 -19.52 -3.33 -26.80
C LYS A 20 -18.17 -3.05 -27.45
N GLN A 21 -17.29 -2.35 -26.74
CA GLN A 21 -15.92 -2.07 -27.19
C GLN A 21 -14.91 -2.50 -26.13
N SER A 22 -13.83 -3.13 -26.59
CA SER A 22 -12.77 -3.64 -25.72
C SER A 22 -11.94 -2.51 -25.10
N ILE A 23 -11.99 -2.39 -23.78
CA ILE A 23 -11.14 -1.49 -22.98
C ILE A 23 -9.89 -2.27 -22.55
N GLN A 24 -8.75 -1.78 -23.01
CA GLN A 24 -7.48 -2.51 -22.95
C GLN A 24 -6.66 -2.09 -21.73
N PRO A 25 -6.06 -3.03 -20.99
CA PRO A 25 -5.26 -2.71 -19.81
C PRO A 25 -3.93 -2.06 -20.20
N ASN A 26 -3.29 -1.37 -19.25
CA ASN A 26 -1.95 -0.80 -19.38
C ASN A 26 -1.75 0.19 -20.53
N ARG A 27 -2.84 0.78 -21.04
CA ARG A 27 -2.80 1.85 -22.03
C ARG A 27 -4.00 2.78 -21.88
N PRO A 28 -3.88 4.07 -22.27
CA PRO A 28 -5.01 4.98 -22.30
C PRO A 28 -6.10 4.46 -23.25
N ASN A 29 -7.35 4.48 -22.80
CA ASN A 29 -8.52 4.24 -23.64
C ASN A 29 -9.29 5.55 -23.76
N ILE A 30 -9.49 6.03 -24.99
CA ILE A 30 -10.12 7.34 -25.24
C ILE A 30 -11.51 7.10 -25.82
N LEU A 31 -12.55 7.48 -25.06
CA LEU A 31 -13.93 7.45 -25.51
C LEU A 31 -14.35 8.85 -25.97
N VAL A 32 -14.63 8.99 -27.27
CA VAL A 32 -15.13 10.25 -27.87
C VAL A 32 -16.59 10.06 -28.26
N ALA A 33 -17.44 10.97 -27.82
CA ALA A 33 -18.87 10.96 -28.18
C ALA A 33 -19.44 12.39 -28.22
N PRO A 34 -20.56 12.63 -28.93
CA PRO A 34 -21.25 13.92 -28.93
C PRO A 34 -21.76 14.36 -27.55
N ASN A 35 -22.13 15.63 -27.43
CA ASN A 35 -22.80 16.13 -26.23
C ASN A 35 -24.16 15.43 -26.06
N GLY A 36 -24.54 15.15 -24.81
CA GLY A 36 -25.77 14.40 -24.52
C GLY A 36 -25.64 12.87 -24.60
N PHE A 37 -24.53 12.31 -25.09
CA PHE A 37 -24.32 10.85 -25.18
C PHE A 37 -24.19 10.14 -23.81
N GLY A 38 -24.27 10.87 -22.69
CA GLY A 38 -24.11 10.27 -21.35
C GLY A 38 -22.66 10.10 -20.87
N LYS A 39 -21.69 10.81 -21.45
CA LYS A 39 -20.29 10.82 -20.98
C LYS A 39 -20.18 11.16 -19.48
N THR A 40 -20.96 12.15 -19.02
CA THR A 40 -21.01 12.51 -17.59
C THR A 40 -21.67 11.42 -16.76
N SER A 41 -22.71 10.77 -17.29
CA SER A 41 -23.42 9.67 -16.63
C SER A 41 -22.52 8.46 -16.42
N LEU A 42 -21.66 8.14 -17.40
CA LEU A 42 -20.60 7.13 -17.28
C LEU A 42 -19.66 7.46 -16.11
N ALA A 43 -19.20 8.71 -16.02
CA ALA A 43 -18.33 9.14 -14.92
C ALA A 43 -19.03 9.07 -13.56
N ILE A 44 -20.33 9.39 -13.49
CA ILE A 44 -21.15 9.25 -12.28
C ILE A 44 -21.22 7.79 -11.84
N ALA A 45 -21.48 6.86 -12.78
CA ALA A 45 -21.54 5.42 -12.50
C ALA A 45 -20.31 4.91 -11.74
N PHE A 46 -19.13 5.18 -12.28
CA PHE A 46 -17.87 4.75 -11.68
C PHE A 46 -17.53 5.52 -10.40
N LYS A 47 -17.88 6.81 -10.31
CA LYS A 47 -17.59 7.65 -9.13
C LYS A 47 -18.41 7.21 -7.91
N SER A 48 -19.61 6.70 -8.16
CA SER A 48 -20.54 6.24 -7.13
C SER A 48 -20.26 4.83 -6.63
N LEU A 49 -19.31 4.11 -7.21
CA LEU A 49 -18.90 2.81 -6.68
C LEU A 49 -18.24 2.97 -5.31
N LYS A 50 -18.74 2.20 -4.34
CA LYS A 50 -18.13 1.96 -3.03
C LYS A 50 -17.68 0.51 -2.96
N ASN A 51 -16.85 0.16 -1.98
CA ASN A 51 -16.36 -1.21 -1.84
C ASN A 51 -17.48 -2.27 -1.77
N SER A 52 -18.63 -1.93 -1.18
CA SER A 52 -19.74 -2.86 -0.97
C SER A 52 -20.94 -2.69 -1.90
N LYS A 53 -21.14 -1.52 -2.51
CA LYS A 53 -22.34 -1.19 -3.30
C LYS A 53 -22.10 -0.03 -4.29
N LEU A 54 -23.05 0.18 -5.18
CA LEU A 54 -23.20 1.37 -6.02
C LEU A 54 -24.11 2.39 -5.29
N ASP A 55 -23.52 3.51 -4.85
CA ASP A 55 -24.17 4.51 -4.01
C ASP A 55 -24.30 5.84 -4.77
N LEU A 56 -25.48 6.07 -5.35
CA LEU A 56 -25.79 7.31 -6.07
C LEU A 56 -26.34 8.37 -5.11
N ASP A 57 -25.99 9.64 -5.36
CA ASP A 57 -26.72 10.77 -4.79
C ASP A 57 -28.15 10.82 -5.36
N GLU A 58 -29.14 11.28 -4.60
CA GLU A 58 -30.56 11.36 -5.04
C GLU A 58 -30.73 12.05 -6.40
N SER A 59 -29.98 13.12 -6.64
CA SER A 59 -30.02 13.87 -7.90
C SER A 59 -29.38 13.15 -9.12
N SER A 60 -28.77 11.99 -8.89
CA SER A 60 -28.04 11.18 -9.86
C SER A 60 -28.79 9.93 -10.31
N TYR A 61 -29.94 9.62 -9.70
CA TYR A 61 -30.86 8.59 -10.19
C TYR A 61 -31.47 8.99 -11.53
N TYR A 62 -31.83 8.00 -12.35
CA TYR A 62 -32.55 8.26 -13.58
C TYR A 62 -33.88 8.97 -13.30
N ASN A 63 -34.08 10.10 -13.97
CA ASN A 63 -35.18 11.05 -13.75
C ASN A 63 -35.35 11.55 -12.30
N GLY A 64 -34.33 11.40 -11.44
CA GLY A 64 -34.42 11.75 -10.02
C GLY A 64 -35.36 10.85 -9.22
N ASP A 65 -35.66 9.66 -9.73
CA ASP A 65 -36.57 8.71 -9.09
C ASP A 65 -35.77 7.55 -8.48
N ASN A 66 -35.77 7.48 -7.15
CA ASN A 66 -35.03 6.49 -6.36
C ASN A 66 -35.57 5.05 -6.52
N SER A 67 -36.73 4.87 -7.14
CA SER A 67 -37.23 3.55 -7.53
C SER A 67 -36.45 2.95 -8.71
N ASN A 68 -35.79 3.78 -9.52
CA ASN A 68 -34.93 3.35 -10.61
C ASN A 68 -33.58 2.87 -10.05
N LYS A 69 -33.52 1.60 -9.66
CA LYS A 69 -32.31 1.01 -9.06
C LYS A 69 -31.14 0.99 -10.06
N PRO A 70 -29.98 1.58 -9.70
CA PRO A 70 -28.86 1.69 -10.62
C PRO A 70 -28.08 0.39 -10.69
N ILE A 71 -27.56 0.07 -11.88
CA ILE A 71 -26.76 -1.13 -12.11
C ILE A 71 -25.56 -0.75 -12.98
N LEU A 72 -24.39 -1.27 -12.63
CA LEU A 72 -23.19 -1.26 -13.46
C LEU A 72 -22.68 -2.69 -13.64
N ARG A 73 -22.54 -3.15 -14.90
CA ARG A 73 -21.94 -4.45 -15.22
C ARG A 73 -20.73 -4.31 -16.12
N LEU A 74 -19.73 -5.15 -15.88
CA LEU A 74 -18.55 -5.31 -16.70
C LEU A 74 -18.41 -6.77 -17.12
N LYS A 75 -18.19 -7.01 -18.40
CA LYS A 75 -17.82 -8.32 -18.91
C LYS A 75 -16.33 -8.35 -19.19
N LEU A 76 -15.66 -9.39 -18.72
CA LEU A 76 -14.24 -9.58 -18.93
C LEU A 76 -13.97 -10.56 -20.07
N SER A 77 -12.80 -10.43 -20.69
CA SER A 77 -12.32 -11.38 -21.71
C SER A 77 -12.14 -12.80 -21.17
N THR A 78 -12.11 -12.98 -19.85
CA THR A 78 -12.08 -14.28 -19.17
C THR A 78 -13.44 -14.96 -19.12
N GLY A 79 -14.52 -14.27 -19.51
CA GLY A 79 -15.91 -14.75 -19.38
C GLY A 79 -16.57 -14.39 -18.04
N GLU A 80 -15.82 -13.80 -17.11
CA GLU A 80 -16.34 -13.34 -15.82
C GLU A 80 -17.22 -12.08 -16.01
N ASN A 81 -18.38 -12.07 -15.36
CA ASN A 81 -19.28 -10.92 -15.29
C ASN A 81 -19.20 -10.32 -13.89
N LEU A 82 -18.84 -9.05 -13.80
CA LEU A 82 -18.83 -8.28 -12.56
C LEU A 82 -20.00 -7.32 -12.57
N GLU A 83 -20.62 -7.14 -11.42
CA GLU A 83 -21.82 -6.32 -11.23
C GLU A 83 -21.74 -5.53 -9.92
N ALA A 84 -22.28 -4.32 -9.97
CA ALA A 84 -22.55 -3.50 -8.80
C ALA A 84 -23.97 -2.90 -8.87
N ASP A 85 -24.70 -3.04 -7.77
CA ASP A 85 -26.04 -2.51 -7.53
C ASP A 85 -26.10 -1.83 -6.15
N ASP A 86 -27.30 -1.48 -5.66
CA ASP A 86 -27.46 -0.77 -4.38
C ASP A 86 -27.14 -1.63 -3.13
N SER A 87 -26.90 -2.93 -3.30
CA SER A 87 -26.68 -3.92 -2.25
C SER A 87 -25.32 -4.62 -2.31
N HIS A 88 -24.74 -4.74 -3.50
CA HIS A 88 -23.57 -5.55 -3.79
C HIS A 88 -22.63 -4.85 -4.78
N ASN A 89 -21.33 -5.15 -4.68
CA ASN A 89 -20.32 -4.76 -5.65
C ASN A 89 -19.23 -5.85 -5.76
N SER A 90 -19.21 -6.57 -6.87
CA SER A 90 -18.13 -7.52 -7.21
C SER A 90 -16.98 -6.87 -7.98
N ILE A 91 -17.19 -5.68 -8.57
CA ILE A 91 -16.18 -4.94 -9.33
C ILE A 91 -15.01 -4.53 -8.43
N SER A 92 -15.30 -4.11 -7.19
CA SER A 92 -14.29 -3.69 -6.20
C SER A 92 -13.30 -4.80 -5.82
N SER A 93 -13.64 -6.08 -6.03
CA SER A 93 -12.73 -7.20 -5.77
C SER A 93 -11.61 -7.35 -6.81
N LYS A 94 -11.78 -6.73 -7.98
CA LYS A 94 -10.86 -6.83 -9.13
C LYS A 94 -10.24 -5.50 -9.54
N PHE A 95 -10.93 -4.40 -9.28
CA PHE A 95 -10.55 -3.08 -9.76
C PHE A 95 -10.59 -2.04 -8.65
N ASP A 96 -9.47 -1.34 -8.48
CA ASP A 96 -9.44 -0.05 -7.79
C ASP A 96 -9.89 1.04 -8.77
N ILE A 97 -10.97 1.72 -8.44
CA ILE A 97 -11.62 2.69 -9.34
C ILE A 97 -11.49 4.08 -8.75
N TYR A 98 -11.02 5.02 -9.58
CA TYR A 98 -11.01 6.42 -9.25
C TYR A 98 -11.42 7.25 -10.47
N VAL A 99 -12.34 8.19 -10.26
CA VAL A 99 -12.85 9.06 -11.34
C VAL A 99 -12.31 10.47 -11.16
N ILE A 100 -11.54 10.92 -12.14
CA ILE A 100 -11.10 12.32 -12.25
C ILE A 100 -12.05 13.03 -13.21
N ASN A 101 -12.88 13.94 -12.69
CA ASN A 101 -13.63 14.88 -13.51
C ASN A 101 -12.95 16.26 -13.49
N CYS A 102 -13.29 17.12 -14.44
CA CYS A 102 -12.82 18.50 -14.43
C CYS A 102 -13.46 19.22 -13.24
N GLN A 103 -12.72 19.37 -12.13
CA GLN A 103 -13.20 19.95 -10.89
C GLN A 103 -13.15 21.49 -10.89
N LEU A 104 -13.47 22.13 -12.02
CA LEU A 104 -13.61 23.58 -12.06
C LEU A 104 -14.76 23.97 -11.14
N LYS A 105 -14.41 24.50 -9.97
CA LYS A 105 -15.37 24.99 -8.99
C LYS A 105 -15.21 26.50 -8.88
N PRO A 106 -16.31 27.26 -8.86
CA PRO A 106 -16.26 28.67 -8.53
C PRO A 106 -15.76 28.80 -7.09
N LYS A 107 -14.69 29.56 -6.91
CA LYS A 107 -14.09 29.89 -5.62
C LYS A 107 -14.13 31.39 -5.45
N ALA A 108 -14.79 31.85 -4.39
CA ALA A 108 -14.76 33.23 -3.97
C ALA A 108 -13.69 33.39 -2.88
N THR A 109 -12.67 34.20 -3.13
CA THR A 109 -11.69 34.58 -2.12
C THR A 109 -11.87 36.06 -1.78
N ALA A 110 -11.96 36.35 -0.48
CA ALA A 110 -12.01 37.72 0.02
C ALA A 110 -10.58 38.23 0.19
N GLN A 111 -10.17 39.24 -0.58
CA GLN A 111 -8.85 39.85 -0.47
C GLN A 111 -8.99 41.25 0.13
N ARG A 112 -8.19 41.57 1.17
CA ARG A 112 -8.14 42.91 1.73
C ARG A 112 -7.13 43.77 0.96
N TYR A 113 -7.57 44.93 0.48
CA TYR A 113 -6.72 45.93 -0.17
C TYR A 113 -7.14 47.32 0.31
N GLY A 114 -6.19 48.12 0.82
CA GLY A 114 -6.46 49.49 1.28
C GLY A 114 -7.54 49.60 2.37
N GLY A 115 -7.61 48.63 3.31
CA GLY A 115 -8.61 48.63 4.38
C GLY A 115 -10.02 48.18 3.97
N ARG A 116 -10.25 47.86 2.69
CA ARG A 116 -11.54 47.34 2.18
C ARG A 116 -11.41 45.87 1.80
N THR A 117 -12.49 45.11 2.00
CA THR A 117 -12.55 43.69 1.59
C THR A 117 -13.21 43.62 0.21
N ILE A 118 -12.51 43.07 -0.77
CA ILE A 118 -12.99 42.88 -2.14
C ILE A 118 -13.16 41.38 -2.39
N ALA A 119 -14.33 40.95 -2.84
CA ALA A 119 -14.58 39.58 -3.24
C ALA A 119 -14.02 39.35 -4.65
N ARG A 120 -13.14 38.36 -4.81
CA ARG A 120 -12.61 37.92 -6.10
C ARG A 120 -13.18 36.55 -6.44
N ALA A 121 -13.91 36.47 -7.54
CA ALA A 121 -14.33 35.20 -8.10
C ALA A 121 -13.19 34.63 -8.97
N SER A 122 -12.88 33.36 -8.77
CA SER A 122 -11.93 32.60 -9.59
C SER A 122 -12.46 31.20 -9.81
N ASN A 123 -12.10 30.57 -10.93
CA ASN A 123 -12.30 29.15 -11.11
C ASN A 123 -11.06 28.43 -10.59
N ASP A 124 -11.25 27.55 -9.62
CA ASP A 124 -10.18 26.74 -9.05
C ASP A 124 -10.38 25.28 -9.46
N ILE A 125 -9.27 24.55 -9.61
CA ILE A 125 -9.29 23.11 -9.85
C ILE A 125 -9.00 22.47 -8.50
N SER A 126 -9.98 21.77 -7.95
CA SER A 126 -9.78 21.05 -6.68
C SER A 126 -8.68 19.98 -6.83
N PRO A 127 -7.81 19.80 -5.81
CA PRO A 127 -6.72 18.84 -5.88
C PRO A 127 -7.24 17.40 -6.05
N THR A 128 -6.56 16.63 -6.90
CA THR A 128 -6.81 15.20 -7.05
C THR A 128 -6.01 14.43 -6.00
N VAL A 129 -6.71 13.80 -5.05
CA VAL A 129 -6.08 13.02 -3.97
C VAL A 129 -6.14 11.53 -4.34
N MET A 130 -5.04 10.97 -4.84
CA MET A 130 -4.96 9.54 -5.18
C MET A 130 -4.80 8.64 -3.94
N ILE A 131 -4.12 9.13 -2.91
CA ILE A 131 -3.93 8.43 -1.63
C ILE A 131 -4.29 9.44 -0.54
N GLN A 132 -5.34 9.17 0.23
CA GLN A 132 -5.83 10.10 1.25
C GLN A 132 -4.84 10.31 2.40
N THR A 133 -4.00 9.31 2.67
CA THR A 133 -3.10 9.31 3.82
C THR A 133 -1.72 8.85 3.40
N ILE A 134 -0.73 9.73 3.55
CA ILE A 134 0.68 9.34 3.48
C ILE A 134 0.98 8.56 4.78
N PRO A 135 1.38 7.28 4.73
CA PRO A 135 1.74 6.55 5.92
C PRO A 135 2.84 7.30 6.69
N PRO A 136 2.79 7.33 8.03
CA PRO A 136 3.84 7.97 8.80
C PRO A 136 5.17 7.28 8.49
N LYS A 137 6.21 8.08 8.27
CA LYS A 137 7.57 7.54 8.09
C LYS A 137 8.01 6.89 9.40
N ILE A 138 8.20 5.58 9.39
CA ILE A 138 8.76 4.82 10.50
C ILE A 138 10.25 4.60 10.25
N ASN A 139 11.09 5.01 11.18
CA ASN A 139 12.53 4.72 11.15
C ASN A 139 12.82 3.43 11.93
N PHE A 140 13.85 2.69 11.53
CA PHE A 140 14.35 1.57 12.32
C PHE A 140 15.01 2.08 13.61
N ASP A 141 14.62 1.54 14.77
CA ASP A 141 15.23 1.84 16.09
C ASP A 141 16.54 1.05 16.31
N TYR A 142 17.42 1.04 15.30
CA TYR A 142 18.73 0.39 15.43
C TYR A 142 19.75 1.33 16.08
N SER A 143 20.45 0.84 17.10
CA SER A 143 21.50 1.57 17.80
C SER A 143 22.64 0.63 18.20
N LEU A 144 23.80 0.79 17.55
CA LEU A 144 25.00 0.01 17.89
C LEU A 144 25.41 0.19 19.36
N PRO A 145 25.45 1.40 19.95
CA PRO A 145 25.78 1.57 21.36
C PRO A 145 24.82 0.83 22.31
N ARG A 146 23.51 0.84 22.00
CA ARG A 146 22.50 0.11 22.78
C ARG A 146 22.72 -1.39 22.67
N ASN A 147 22.87 -1.90 21.44
CA ASN A 147 23.12 -3.33 21.20
C ASN A 147 24.42 -3.81 21.88
N LYS A 148 25.49 -3.01 21.90
CA LYS A 148 26.74 -3.34 22.62
C LYS A 148 26.53 -3.46 24.13
N ARG A 149 25.71 -2.57 24.70
CA ARG A 149 25.36 -2.61 26.12
C ARG A 149 24.51 -3.83 26.45
N ASP A 150 23.48 -4.10 25.65
CA ASP A 150 22.56 -5.21 25.83
C ASP A 150 23.25 -6.56 25.63
N PHE A 151 24.24 -6.62 24.72
CA PHE A 151 25.08 -7.80 24.53
C PHE A 151 25.95 -8.10 25.75
N GLY A 152 26.37 -7.11 26.53
CA GLY A 152 27.16 -7.29 27.76
C GLY A 152 28.64 -6.95 27.64
N ILE A 153 29.46 -7.53 28.51
CA ILE A 153 30.86 -7.17 28.73
C ILE A 153 31.70 -7.33 27.45
N ASN A 154 31.36 -8.30 26.59
CA ASN A 154 32.04 -8.53 25.30
C ASN A 154 31.32 -7.90 24.10
N GLY A 155 30.50 -6.86 24.32
CA GLY A 155 29.81 -6.11 23.25
C GLY A 155 30.73 -5.50 22.18
N LYS A 156 32.03 -5.34 22.46
CA LYS A 156 33.04 -4.94 21.47
C LYS A 156 33.13 -5.85 20.24
N LEU A 157 32.59 -7.07 20.31
CA LEU A 157 32.50 -8.01 19.18
C LEU A 157 31.50 -7.59 18.11
N LEU A 158 30.47 -6.81 18.48
CA LEU A 158 29.42 -6.40 17.55
C LEU A 158 29.92 -5.35 16.57
N THR A 159 29.67 -5.62 15.28
CA THR A 159 29.94 -4.73 14.16
C THR A 159 28.71 -3.92 13.80
N ASP A 160 28.92 -2.76 13.18
CA ASP A 160 27.80 -1.94 12.74
C ASP A 160 27.06 -2.58 11.54
N ILE A 161 25.76 -2.80 11.69
CA ILE A 161 24.87 -3.30 10.65
C ILE A 161 23.95 -2.20 10.07
N SER A 162 24.18 -0.92 10.36
CA SER A 162 23.40 0.20 9.80
C SER A 162 23.25 0.13 8.28
N ASN A 163 24.28 -0.35 7.57
CA ASN A 163 24.28 -0.51 6.12
C ASN A 163 23.24 -1.55 5.62
N ILE A 164 22.79 -2.50 6.43
CA ILE A 164 21.71 -3.43 6.05
C ILE A 164 20.38 -2.68 5.96
N TYR A 165 20.10 -1.80 6.91
CA TYR A 165 18.86 -1.00 6.94
C TYR A 165 18.77 0.03 5.81
N SER A 166 19.92 0.46 5.27
CA SER A 166 19.97 1.37 4.12
C SER A 166 19.72 0.68 2.77
N GLN A 167 19.69 -0.66 2.71
CA GLN A 167 19.50 -1.41 1.47
C GLN A 167 18.05 -1.86 1.30
N TYR A 168 17.25 -1.03 0.63
CA TYR A 168 15.82 -1.27 0.44
C TYR A 168 15.47 -2.66 -0.13
N ASN A 169 16.14 -3.08 -1.21
CA ASN A 169 15.89 -4.39 -1.83
C ASN A 169 16.23 -5.56 -0.90
N LEU A 170 17.26 -5.42 -0.06
CA LEU A 170 17.64 -6.45 0.90
C LEU A 170 16.58 -6.56 2.01
N ILE A 171 16.09 -5.42 2.52
CA ILE A 171 15.03 -5.38 3.53
C ILE A 171 13.74 -6.01 3.02
N ILE A 172 13.33 -5.74 1.77
CA ILE A 172 12.17 -6.40 1.16
C ILE A 172 12.36 -7.92 1.14
N ARG A 173 13.49 -8.40 0.61
CA ARG A 173 13.77 -9.84 0.52
C ARG A 173 13.77 -10.49 1.91
N ILE A 174 14.35 -9.84 2.91
CA ILE A 174 14.30 -10.32 4.30
C ILE A 174 12.85 -10.37 4.80
N SER A 175 12.05 -9.33 4.57
CA SER A 175 10.65 -9.28 5.05
C SER A 175 9.73 -10.31 4.39
N GLU A 176 9.99 -10.67 3.12
CA GLU A 176 9.18 -11.62 2.37
C GLU A 176 9.56 -13.08 2.66
N ASN A 177 10.83 -13.34 3.01
CA ASN A 177 11.36 -14.71 3.08
C ASN A 177 11.69 -15.17 4.51
N ILE A 178 11.69 -14.28 5.51
CA ILE A 178 12.06 -14.62 6.89
C ILE A 178 10.88 -14.44 7.84
N ASN A 179 10.55 -15.51 8.56
CA ASN A 179 9.58 -15.46 9.65
C ASN A 179 10.25 -15.01 10.97
N PHE A 180 10.17 -13.72 11.29
CA PHE A 180 10.75 -13.16 12.52
C PHE A 180 10.07 -13.64 13.82
N GLU A 181 8.87 -14.23 13.74
CA GLU A 181 8.21 -14.79 14.93
C GLU A 181 9.03 -15.95 15.52
N GLU A 182 9.76 -16.70 14.68
CA GLU A 182 10.62 -17.81 15.12
C GLU A 182 11.68 -17.35 16.14
N PHE A 183 12.28 -16.17 15.92
CA PHE A 183 13.29 -15.61 16.82
C PHE A 183 12.70 -15.13 18.15
N SER A 184 11.38 -14.98 18.23
CA SER A 184 10.69 -14.60 19.46
C SER A 184 10.39 -15.79 20.37
N LEU A 185 10.45 -17.02 19.87
CA LEU A 185 10.10 -18.23 20.59
C LEU A 185 11.14 -18.64 21.63
N VAL A 186 10.67 -19.24 22.73
CA VAL A 186 11.53 -19.70 23.83
C VAL A 186 12.58 -20.71 23.34
N ARG A 187 12.21 -21.61 22.42
CA ARG A 187 13.13 -22.59 21.83
C ARG A 187 14.32 -21.99 21.10
N PHE A 188 14.20 -20.76 20.59
CA PHE A 188 15.30 -20.03 19.97
C PHE A 188 16.01 -19.14 21.00
N LYS A 189 15.25 -18.39 21.81
CA LYS A 189 15.81 -17.45 22.80
C LYS A 189 16.67 -18.13 23.86
N THR A 190 16.25 -19.28 24.39
CA THR A 190 16.99 -19.98 25.46
C THR A 190 18.40 -20.39 25.03
N PRO A 191 18.60 -21.13 23.93
CA PRO A 191 19.95 -21.47 23.47
C PRO A 191 20.73 -20.22 23.02
N PHE A 192 20.07 -19.24 22.38
CA PHE A 192 20.73 -18.00 21.97
C PHE A 192 21.28 -17.20 23.17
N ASN A 193 20.49 -17.07 24.24
CA ASN A 193 20.91 -16.40 25.48
C ASN A 193 22.03 -17.17 26.19
N ALA A 194 22.00 -18.51 26.15
CA ALA A 194 23.10 -19.33 26.69
C ALA A 194 24.41 -19.09 25.95
N ILE A 195 24.37 -18.89 24.63
CA ILE A 195 25.53 -18.53 23.82
C ILE A 195 26.05 -17.14 24.19
N ILE A 196 25.16 -16.15 24.32
CA ILE A 196 25.55 -14.80 24.77
C ILE A 196 26.21 -14.86 26.16
N ALA A 197 25.64 -15.65 27.09
CA ALA A 197 26.21 -15.82 28.42
C ALA A 197 27.61 -16.44 28.38
N LYS A 198 27.81 -17.49 27.57
CA LYS A 198 29.13 -18.10 27.34
C LYS A 198 30.13 -17.09 26.78
N ILE A 199 29.74 -16.33 25.75
CA ILE A 199 30.61 -15.30 25.15
C ILE A 199 31.00 -14.24 26.19
N ASN A 200 30.07 -13.81 27.04
CA ASN A 200 30.36 -12.83 28.10
C ASN A 200 31.15 -13.38 29.28
N SER A 201 31.29 -14.70 29.41
CA SER A 201 32.14 -15.34 30.42
C SER A 201 33.63 -15.30 30.05
N ILE A 202 33.96 -15.08 28.76
CA ILE A 202 35.32 -14.92 28.28
C ILE A 202 35.94 -13.63 28.82
N ASP A 203 37.19 -13.68 29.26
CA ASP A 203 37.93 -12.53 29.79
C ASP A 203 37.87 -11.32 28.82
N ASN A 204 37.26 -10.24 29.32
CA ASN A 204 37.03 -9.02 28.56
C ASN A 204 38.31 -8.19 28.32
N ARG A 205 39.44 -8.57 28.91
CA ARG A 205 40.75 -7.94 28.66
C ARG A 205 41.37 -8.42 27.34
N LYS A 206 40.96 -9.59 26.83
CA LYS A 206 41.40 -10.12 25.53
C LYS A 206 41.02 -9.18 24.37
N THR A 207 41.77 -9.18 23.28
CA THR A 207 41.40 -8.39 22.09
C THR A 207 40.16 -8.99 21.41
N ALA A 208 39.43 -8.20 20.62
CA ALA A 208 38.26 -8.72 19.88
C ALA A 208 38.64 -9.88 18.94
N HIS A 209 39.86 -9.88 18.39
CA HIS A 209 40.38 -10.96 17.57
C HIS A 209 40.58 -12.24 18.39
N SER A 210 41.27 -12.15 19.53
CA SER A 210 41.51 -13.31 20.41
C SER A 210 40.21 -13.94 20.91
N ILE A 211 39.18 -13.14 21.21
CA ILE A 211 37.87 -13.67 21.63
C ILE A 211 37.16 -14.37 20.46
N LYS A 212 37.27 -13.85 19.23
CA LYS A 212 36.72 -14.53 18.03
C LYS A 212 37.40 -15.87 17.78
N ASP A 213 38.72 -15.94 17.94
CA ASP A 213 39.47 -17.19 17.77
C ASP A 213 39.07 -18.26 18.80
N GLU A 214 38.79 -17.84 20.04
CA GLU A 214 38.28 -18.71 21.11
C GLU A 214 36.86 -19.19 20.83
N ILE A 215 35.98 -18.30 20.37
CA ILE A 215 34.61 -18.65 19.94
C ILE A 215 34.64 -19.73 18.86
N ILE A 216 35.54 -19.61 17.88
CA ILE A 216 35.68 -20.58 16.78
C ILE A 216 36.28 -21.89 17.29
N ARG A 217 37.34 -21.82 18.10
CA ARG A 217 38.03 -23.00 18.62
C ARG A 217 37.16 -23.86 19.54
N GLU A 218 36.35 -23.23 20.37
CA GLU A 218 35.44 -23.90 21.30
C GLU A 218 34.07 -24.19 20.69
N ASN A 219 33.85 -23.82 19.43
CA ASN A 219 32.58 -23.97 18.73
C ASN A 219 31.39 -23.42 19.54
N ILE A 220 31.55 -22.22 20.12
CA ILE A 220 30.56 -21.64 21.06
C ILE A 220 29.24 -21.32 20.36
N ILE A 221 29.30 -20.92 19.08
CA ILE A 221 28.12 -20.61 18.28
C ILE A 221 27.63 -21.90 17.62
N ASP A 222 26.75 -22.61 18.31
CA ASP A 222 26.04 -23.78 17.78
C ASP A 222 24.53 -23.55 17.90
N ILE A 223 23.94 -23.02 16.83
CA ILE A 223 22.50 -22.78 16.72
C ILE A 223 22.02 -23.45 15.45
N ASN A 224 21.26 -24.53 15.61
CA ASN A 224 20.54 -25.13 14.50
C ASN A 224 19.14 -24.52 14.41
N ASN A 225 18.97 -23.50 13.56
CA ASN A 225 17.69 -22.91 13.25
C ASN A 225 17.63 -22.55 11.76
N GLN A 226 16.69 -23.14 11.04
CA GLN A 226 16.57 -22.96 9.60
C GLN A 226 16.37 -21.49 9.21
N GLU A 227 15.59 -20.74 10.00
CA GLU A 227 15.28 -19.34 9.72
C GLU A 227 16.46 -18.42 9.96
N LEU A 228 17.31 -18.73 10.95
CA LEU A 228 18.59 -18.06 11.13
C LEU A 228 19.54 -18.34 9.96
N THR A 229 19.59 -19.57 9.47
CA THR A 229 20.39 -19.95 8.29
C THR A 229 19.93 -19.19 7.05
N ASN A 230 18.62 -19.20 6.79
CA ASN A 230 17.99 -18.47 5.68
C ASN A 230 18.32 -16.97 5.75
N LEU A 231 18.22 -16.37 6.93
CA LEU A 231 18.57 -14.96 7.13
C LEU A 231 20.06 -14.70 6.83
N CYS A 232 20.96 -15.57 7.29
CA CYS A 232 22.39 -15.44 7.02
C CYS A 232 22.71 -15.53 5.53
N ASP A 233 22.05 -16.43 4.81
CA ASP A 233 22.25 -16.60 3.36
C ASP A 233 21.77 -15.38 2.58
N ILE A 234 20.62 -14.81 2.94
CA ILE A 234 20.13 -13.56 2.34
C ILE A 234 21.11 -12.41 2.58
N ILE A 235 21.64 -12.27 3.80
CA ILE A 235 22.61 -11.21 4.14
C ILE A 235 23.95 -11.41 3.41
N ARG A 236 24.38 -12.66 3.18
CA ARG A 236 25.64 -12.96 2.46
C ARG A 236 25.57 -12.70 0.96
N GLN A 237 24.37 -12.66 0.38
CA GLN A 237 24.14 -12.30 -1.03
C GLN A 237 24.15 -10.77 -1.28
N LYS A 238 24.49 -9.98 -0.26
CA LYS A 238 24.58 -8.52 -0.29
C LYS A 238 25.69 -7.99 -1.20
#